data_AF-A0A422MRA4-F1
#
_entry.id   AF-A0A422MRA4-F1
#
_cell.length_a   1.000
_cell.length_b   1.000
_cell.length_c   1.000
_cell.angle_alpha   90.00
_cell.angle_beta   90.00
_cell.angle_gamma   90.00
#
_symmetry.space_group_name_H-M   'P 1'
#
loop_
_entity.id
_entity.type
_entity.pdbx_description
1 polymer ?
#
loop_
_entity_poly.entity_id
_entity_poly.type
_entity_poly.pdbx_seq_one_letter_code
_entity_poly.pdbx_strand_id
1 'polypeptide(L)'
;MAAGSYLLYQLLRYDGTKLHVVVYCFGRGFAYLFDKRTRTVTEYEGGCNIGRAMINLARSGMKGYIIIDMAIHFREPSNDFVPSPEWGIIMLSSPNEDNLKAWTEQVGAIKIIMNCPDENDVKAMCAWETRNTTEEEQVEYWRRMHMRMDDVGPIPRCIF
;
A
#
# COMPACT_ATOMS: atom_id res chain seq x y z
N MET A 1 -0.55 9.05 -5.50
CA MET A 1 0.74 8.50 -5.03
C MET A 1 0.66 6.97 -4.93
N ALA A 2 1.57 6.21 -5.54
CA ALA A 2 1.55 4.74 -5.51
C ALA A 2 2.25 4.17 -4.25
N ALA A 3 1.97 4.74 -3.07
CA ALA A 3 2.65 4.43 -1.82
C ALA A 3 2.68 2.92 -1.51
N GLY A 4 1.57 2.21 -1.76
CA GLY A 4 1.53 0.77 -1.58
C GLY A 4 2.49 0.01 -2.47
N SER A 5 2.57 0.35 -3.75
CA SER A 5 3.53 -0.29 -4.68
C SER A 5 4.99 -0.02 -4.28
N TYR A 6 5.29 1.18 -3.76
CA TYR A 6 6.61 1.51 -3.26
C TYR A 6 6.97 0.70 -2.00
N LEU A 7 6.04 0.60 -1.05
CA LEU A 7 6.23 -0.23 0.15
C LEU A 7 6.39 -1.71 -0.21
N LEU A 8 5.57 -2.22 -1.12
CA LEU A 8 5.69 -3.57 -1.64
C LEU A 8 7.09 -3.79 -2.22
N TYR A 9 7.55 -2.88 -3.07
CA TYR A 9 8.90 -2.94 -3.64
C TYR A 9 9.99 -3.00 -2.54
N GLN A 10 9.89 -2.17 -1.51
CA GLN A 10 10.84 -2.16 -0.39
C GLN A 10 10.81 -3.48 0.39
N LEU A 11 9.63 -4.00 0.73
CA LEU A 11 9.48 -5.26 1.48
C LEU A 11 9.98 -6.48 0.69
N LEU A 12 9.75 -6.51 -0.63
CA LEU A 12 10.26 -7.56 -1.50
C LEU A 12 11.79 -7.57 -1.59
N ARG A 13 12.45 -6.43 -1.40
CA ARG A 13 13.92 -6.29 -1.37
C ARG A 13 14.55 -6.41 0.01
N TYR A 14 13.73 -6.41 1.06
CA TYR A 14 14.21 -6.63 2.42
C TYR A 14 14.88 -8.00 2.56
N ASP A 15 15.70 -8.17 3.60
CA ASP A 15 16.39 -9.43 3.90
C ASP A 15 15.41 -10.63 3.92
N GLY A 16 15.65 -11.60 3.03
CA GLY A 16 14.83 -12.80 2.86
C GLY A 16 14.91 -13.80 4.03
N THR A 17 15.92 -13.67 4.90
CA THR A 17 16.05 -14.48 6.12
C THR A 17 15.21 -13.94 7.27
N LYS A 18 14.85 -12.65 7.21
CA LYS A 18 14.04 -11.96 8.22
C LYS A 18 12.59 -11.83 7.81
N LEU A 19 12.34 -11.67 6.51
CA LEU A 19 11.01 -11.53 5.94
C LEU A 19 10.81 -12.51 4.79
N HIS A 20 9.90 -13.46 5.00
CA HIS A 20 9.67 -14.57 4.07
C HIS A 20 8.51 -14.31 3.12
N VAL A 21 7.45 -13.66 3.61
CA VAL A 21 6.20 -13.46 2.86
C VAL A 21 5.78 -12.00 2.90
N VAL A 22 5.26 -11.48 1.78
CA VAL A 22 4.52 -10.22 1.75
C VAL A 22 3.13 -10.49 1.20
N VAL A 23 2.08 -10.03 1.89
CA VAL A 23 0.70 -10.14 1.44
C VAL A 23 0.19 -8.74 1.12
N TYR A 24 -0.23 -8.51 -0.12
CA TYR A 24 -0.84 -7.25 -0.54
C TYR A 24 -2.33 -7.45 -0.73
N CYS A 25 -3.13 -6.91 0.18
CA CYS A 25 -4.59 -6.97 0.17
C CYS A 25 -5.17 -5.73 -0.49
N PHE A 26 -6.12 -5.93 -1.40
CA PHE A 26 -7.00 -4.89 -1.93
C PHE A 26 -8.35 -5.03 -1.22
N GLY A 27 -8.55 -4.25 -0.16
CA GLY A 27 -9.67 -4.45 0.76
C GLY A 27 -9.68 -5.84 1.40
N ARG A 28 -10.88 -6.41 1.61
CA ARG A 28 -11.07 -7.77 2.20
C ARG A 28 -11.23 -8.88 1.16
N GLY A 29 -11.42 -8.54 -0.11
CA GLY A 29 -11.88 -9.48 -1.13
C GLY A 29 -10.76 -10.13 -1.92
N PHE A 30 -9.58 -9.56 -1.93
CA PHE A 30 -8.55 -9.92 -2.90
C PHE A 30 -7.15 -9.67 -2.35
N ALA A 31 -6.22 -10.59 -2.58
CA ALA A 31 -4.83 -10.39 -2.21
C ALA A 31 -3.84 -11.11 -3.13
N TYR A 32 -2.65 -10.53 -3.27
CA TYR A 32 -1.46 -11.22 -3.77
C TYR A 32 -0.55 -11.60 -2.62
N LEU A 33 -0.13 -12.86 -2.63
CA LEU A 33 0.85 -13.40 -1.71
C LEU A 33 2.18 -13.61 -2.42
N PHE A 34 3.21 -12.91 -1.98
CA PHE A 34 4.56 -13.00 -2.50
C PHE A 34 5.41 -13.84 -1.54
N ASP A 35 5.76 -15.06 -1.96
CA ASP A 35 6.74 -15.89 -1.25
C ASP A 35 8.14 -15.55 -1.78
N LYS A 36 8.96 -14.96 -0.91
CA LYS A 36 10.31 -14.52 -1.26
C LYS A 36 11.31 -15.66 -1.33
N ARG A 37 11.03 -16.79 -0.67
CA ARG A 37 11.92 -17.98 -0.67
C ARG A 37 11.80 -18.73 -1.97
N THR A 38 10.58 -18.95 -2.44
CA THR A 38 10.30 -19.65 -3.71
C THR A 38 10.21 -18.71 -4.90
N ARG A 39 10.14 -17.39 -4.66
CA ARG A 39 9.95 -16.33 -5.66
C ARG A 39 8.66 -16.50 -6.47
N THR A 40 7.59 -16.90 -5.80
CA THR A 40 6.27 -17.11 -6.41
C THR A 40 5.28 -16.05 -5.96
N VAL A 41 4.30 -15.78 -6.82
CA VAL A 41 3.13 -14.94 -6.50
C VAL A 41 1.89 -15.81 -6.61
N THR A 42 1.04 -15.78 -5.58
CA THR A 42 -0.24 -16.50 -5.56
C THR A 42 -1.36 -15.52 -5.33
N GLU A 43 -2.41 -15.65 -6.12
CA GLU A 43 -3.63 -14.84 -6.01
C GLU A 43 -4.63 -15.52 -5.09
N TYR A 44 -5.28 -14.73 -4.23
CA TYR A 44 -6.33 -15.19 -3.33
C TYR A 44 -7.55 -14.31 -3.44
N GLU A 45 -8.69 -14.95 -3.70
CA GLU A 45 -10.01 -14.32 -3.65
C GLU A 45 -10.75 -14.74 -2.37
N GLY A 46 -11.42 -13.78 -1.75
CA GLY A 46 -12.23 -13.94 -0.54
C GLY A 46 -11.42 -13.87 0.75
N GLY A 47 -11.87 -13.02 1.67
CA GLY A 47 -11.20 -12.76 2.95
C GLY A 47 -10.94 -14.02 3.79
N CYS A 48 -11.83 -15.01 3.74
CA CYS A 48 -11.63 -16.28 4.44
C CYS A 48 -10.43 -17.08 3.90
N ASN A 49 -10.23 -17.09 2.59
CA ASN A 49 -9.11 -17.79 1.95
C ASN A 49 -7.80 -17.08 2.27
N ILE A 50 -7.80 -15.76 2.17
CA ILE A 50 -6.65 -14.91 2.52
C ILE A 50 -6.25 -15.14 3.99
N GLY A 51 -7.21 -15.03 4.91
CA GLY A 51 -6.98 -15.27 6.35
C GLY A 51 -6.43 -16.67 6.64
N ARG A 52 -7.01 -17.71 6.04
CA ARG A 52 -6.54 -19.09 6.21
C ARG A 52 -5.13 -19.28 5.69
N ALA A 53 -4.78 -18.69 4.54
CA ALA A 53 -3.43 -18.75 3.99
C ALA A 53 -2.41 -18.11 4.94
N MET A 54 -2.71 -16.90 5.44
CA MET A 54 -1.86 -16.19 6.39
C MET A 54 -1.64 -16.98 7.70
N ILE A 55 -2.71 -17.54 8.27
CA ILE A 55 -2.64 -18.37 9.48
C ILE A 55 -1.76 -19.61 9.25
N ASN A 56 -1.93 -20.30 8.12
CA ASN A 56 -1.14 -21.50 7.82
C ASN A 56 0.35 -21.18 7.68
N LEU A 57 0.70 -20.05 7.05
CA LEU A 57 2.08 -19.61 6.91
C LEU A 57 2.68 -19.15 8.25
N ALA A 58 1.91 -18.46 9.08
CA ALA A 58 2.37 -18.12 10.42
C ALA A 58 2.63 -19.38 11.27
N ARG A 59 1.76 -20.40 11.18
CA ARG A 59 1.93 -21.69 11.88
C ARG A 59 3.13 -22.50 11.41
N SER A 60 3.60 -22.30 10.18
CA SER A 60 4.85 -22.91 9.70
C SER A 60 6.11 -22.16 10.16
N GLY A 61 5.95 -21.10 10.98
CA GLY A 61 7.04 -20.27 11.47
C GLY A 61 7.51 -19.22 10.47
N MET A 62 6.78 -18.99 9.37
CA MET A 62 7.14 -17.94 8.43
C MET A 62 6.79 -16.58 9.02
N LYS A 63 7.75 -15.67 8.89
CA LYS A 63 7.62 -14.25 9.18
C LYS A 63 7.11 -13.50 7.96
N GLY A 64 6.09 -12.67 8.15
CA GLY A 64 5.39 -12.04 7.04
C GLY A 64 5.09 -10.56 7.27
N TYR A 65 4.70 -9.88 6.20
CA TYR A 65 4.25 -8.50 6.28
C TYR A 65 3.00 -8.32 5.42
N ILE A 66 2.01 -7.62 5.96
CA ILE A 66 0.72 -7.39 5.30
C ILE A 66 0.65 -5.93 4.89
N ILE A 67 0.36 -5.65 3.62
CA ILE A 67 -0.06 -4.33 3.15
C ILE A 67 -1.56 -4.42 2.88
N ILE A 68 -2.36 -3.55 3.50
CA ILE A 68 -3.78 -3.45 3.19
C ILE A 68 -4.05 -2.11 2.51
N ASP A 69 -4.42 -2.16 1.23
CA ASP A 69 -4.82 -0.98 0.45
C ASP A 69 -6.35 -0.84 0.48
N MET A 70 -6.82 0.14 1.25
CA MET A 70 -8.24 0.46 1.45
C MET A 70 -8.64 1.66 0.59
N ALA A 71 -8.30 1.62 -0.70
CA ALA A 71 -8.67 2.67 -1.65
C ALA A 71 -10.18 2.94 -1.73
N ILE A 72 -11.03 2.00 -1.28
CA ILE A 72 -12.49 2.10 -1.25
C ILE A 72 -12.94 2.04 0.22
N HIS A 73 -13.95 2.84 0.60
CA HIS A 73 -14.52 2.84 1.96
C HIS A 73 -14.84 1.41 2.42
N PHE A 74 -14.27 1.02 3.56
CA PHE A 74 -14.56 -0.25 4.21
C PHE A 74 -14.78 -0.01 5.70
N ARG A 75 -15.77 -0.70 6.25
CA ARG A 75 -15.82 -0.92 7.70
C ARG A 75 -14.57 -1.69 8.14
N GLU A 76 -14.09 -1.30 9.30
CA GLU A 76 -12.96 -1.84 10.07
C GLU A 76 -12.61 -3.32 9.76
N PRO A 77 -11.34 -3.65 9.47
CA PRO A 77 -10.77 -4.95 9.79
C PRO A 77 -10.99 -5.20 11.27
N SER A 78 -11.46 -6.39 11.66
CA SER A 78 -11.47 -6.72 13.08
C SER A 78 -10.03 -6.77 13.58
N ASN A 79 -9.86 -6.58 14.90
CA ASN A 79 -8.57 -6.60 15.59
C ASN A 79 -7.77 -7.92 15.45
N ASP A 80 -8.31 -8.95 14.79
CA ASP A 80 -7.71 -10.28 14.63
C ASP A 80 -6.97 -10.47 13.29
N PHE A 81 -6.47 -9.40 12.67
CA PHE A 81 -5.92 -9.50 11.31
C PHE A 81 -4.48 -10.04 11.25
N VAL A 82 -3.69 -9.83 12.31
CA VAL A 82 -2.28 -10.23 12.33
C VAL A 82 -2.17 -11.69 12.83
N PRO A 83 -1.65 -12.63 12.02
CA PRO A 83 -1.72 -14.05 12.34
C PRO A 83 -0.71 -14.49 13.42
N SER A 84 0.33 -13.69 13.72
CA SER A 84 1.28 -13.94 14.79
C SER A 84 2.13 -12.70 15.12
N PRO A 85 2.81 -12.63 16.28
CA PRO A 85 3.70 -11.52 16.64
C PRO A 85 4.89 -11.30 15.68
N GLU A 86 5.24 -12.31 14.88
CA GLU A 86 6.31 -12.24 13.87
C GLU A 86 5.83 -11.63 12.54
N TRP A 87 4.59 -11.14 12.49
CA TRP A 87 4.00 -10.50 11.33
C TRP A 87 3.78 -9.01 11.57
N GLY A 88 4.18 -8.20 10.59
CA GLY A 88 3.87 -6.78 10.55
C GLY A 88 2.68 -6.48 9.66
N ILE A 89 2.07 -5.32 9.85
CA ILE A 89 0.99 -4.80 9.03
C ILE A 89 1.24 -3.32 8.74
N ILE A 90 1.02 -2.92 7.49
CA ILE A 90 0.89 -1.54 7.06
C ILE A 90 -0.48 -1.40 6.44
N MET A 91 -1.19 -0.36 6.86
CA MET A 91 -2.48 -0.03 6.31
C MET A 91 -2.43 1.28 5.54
N LEU A 92 -2.99 1.28 4.33
CA LEU A 92 -3.08 2.44 3.46
C LEU A 92 -4.54 2.83 3.36
N SER A 93 -4.87 4.03 3.83
CA SER A 93 -6.22 4.57 3.74
C SER A 93 -6.22 5.86 2.94
N SER A 94 -7.34 6.10 2.25
CA SER A 94 -7.71 7.45 1.83
C SER A 94 -7.84 8.36 3.06
N PRO A 95 -7.81 9.68 2.88
CA PRO A 95 -7.80 10.66 3.96
C PRO A 95 -9.21 10.88 4.53
N ASN A 96 -10.11 9.91 4.37
CA ASN A 96 -11.46 9.98 4.88
C ASN A 96 -11.45 10.01 6.41
N GLU A 97 -12.18 10.96 6.98
CA GLU A 97 -12.21 11.22 8.42
C GLU A 97 -12.76 10.04 9.22
N ASP A 98 -13.77 9.33 8.69
CA ASP A 98 -14.37 8.16 9.37
C ASP A 98 -13.37 7.01 9.46
N ASN A 99 -12.62 6.76 8.37
CA ASN A 99 -11.53 5.79 8.39
C ASN A 99 -10.51 6.21 9.47
N LEU A 100 -10.04 7.46 9.42
CA LEU A 100 -9.02 7.96 10.33
C LEU A 100 -9.44 7.89 11.82
N LYS A 101 -10.71 8.16 12.12
CA LYS A 101 -11.30 8.04 13.45
C LYS A 101 -11.34 6.59 13.94
N ALA A 102 -11.81 5.67 13.09
CA ALA A 102 -11.81 4.24 13.40
C ALA A 102 -10.39 3.74 13.72
N TRP A 103 -9.36 4.22 13.01
CA TRP A 103 -7.98 3.79 13.24
C TRP A 103 -7.34 4.34 14.52
N THR A 104 -7.67 5.57 14.92
CA THR A 104 -7.13 6.14 16.16
C THR A 104 -7.56 5.38 17.41
N GLU A 105 -8.61 4.55 17.30
CA GLU A 105 -9.08 3.71 18.40
C GLU A 105 -8.31 2.38 18.50
N GLN A 106 -7.47 2.02 17.51
CA GLN A 106 -6.64 0.82 17.57
C GLN A 106 -5.37 1.01 18.44
N VAL A 107 -5.26 0.18 19.48
CA VAL A 107 -4.15 0.20 20.42
C VAL A 107 -2.86 -0.30 19.76
N GLY A 108 -1.81 0.53 19.76
CA GLY A 108 -0.46 0.15 19.33
C GLY A 108 -0.11 0.45 17.86
N ALA A 109 -1.03 1.03 17.08
CA ALA A 109 -0.73 1.50 15.73
C ALA A 109 0.15 2.76 15.76
N ILE A 110 1.15 2.82 14.88
CA ILE A 110 1.99 4.01 14.71
C ILE A 110 1.47 4.78 13.51
N LYS A 111 0.79 5.89 13.77
CA LYS A 111 0.24 6.73 12.70
C LYS A 111 1.34 7.52 11.99
N ILE A 112 1.47 7.34 10.68
CA ILE A 112 2.35 8.11 9.81
C ILE A 112 1.51 8.84 8.74
N ILE A 113 1.39 10.15 8.89
CA ILE A 113 0.71 10.99 7.90
C ILE A 113 1.75 11.42 6.86
N MET A 114 1.57 10.98 5.62
CA MET A 114 2.34 11.50 4.49
C MET A 114 1.46 12.44 3.69
N ASN A 115 1.97 13.65 3.45
CA ASN A 115 1.32 14.57 2.53
C ASN A 115 1.38 14.01 1.10
N CYS A 116 0.39 14.36 0.30
CA CYS A 116 0.51 14.14 -1.13
C CYS A 116 1.62 15.00 -1.74
N PRO A 117 2.19 14.56 -2.87
CA PRO A 117 3.03 15.44 -3.67
C PRO A 117 2.26 16.72 -3.97
N ASP A 118 2.86 17.87 -3.69
CA ASP A 118 2.29 19.16 -4.09
C ASP A 118 2.50 19.41 -5.60
N GLU A 119 2.03 20.55 -6.11
CA GLU A 119 2.20 20.91 -7.52
C GLU A 119 3.67 20.83 -7.97
N ASN A 120 4.60 21.30 -7.15
CA ASN A 120 6.02 21.31 -7.48
C ASN A 120 6.60 19.90 -7.50
N ASP A 121 6.20 19.05 -6.55
CA ASP A 121 6.59 17.64 -6.56
C ASP A 121 6.11 16.94 -7.84
N VAL A 122 4.85 17.15 -8.24
CA VAL A 122 4.31 16.55 -9.48
C VAL A 122 4.99 17.12 -10.71
N LYS A 123 5.28 18.42 -10.73
CA LYS A 123 6.02 19.07 -11.82
C LYS A 123 7.43 18.49 -11.95
N ALA A 124 8.13 18.27 -10.84
CA ALA A 124 9.44 17.64 -10.82
C ALA A 124 9.39 16.18 -11.32
N MET A 125 8.39 15.40 -10.92
CA MET A 125 8.17 14.04 -11.44
C MET A 125 7.90 14.04 -12.94
N CYS A 126 7.07 14.97 -13.43
CA CYS A 126 6.78 15.12 -14.86
C CYS A 126 8.06 15.42 -15.65
N ALA A 127 8.86 16.39 -15.19
CA ALA A 127 10.14 16.73 -15.81
C ALA A 127 11.11 15.54 -15.83
N TRP A 128 11.16 14.75 -14.76
CA TRP A 128 12.03 13.58 -14.69
C TRP A 128 11.58 12.43 -15.62
N GLU A 129 10.28 12.13 -15.68
CA GLU A 129 9.73 11.10 -16.56
C GLU A 129 9.94 11.44 -18.04
N THR A 130 9.82 12.73 -18.38
CA THR A 130 9.91 13.24 -19.75
C THR A 130 11.30 13.81 -20.11
N ARG A 131 12.32 13.55 -19.28
CA ARG A 131 13.67 14.14 -19.41
C ARG A 131 14.38 13.92 -20.76
N ASN A 132 13.95 12.94 -21.54
CA ASN A 132 14.53 12.59 -22.85
C ASN A 132 13.65 13.04 -24.04
N THR A 133 12.55 13.76 -23.78
CA THR A 133 11.60 14.24 -24.81
C THR A 133 11.86 15.70 -25.16
N THR A 134 11.16 16.24 -26.16
CA THR A 134 11.27 17.67 -26.50
C THR A 134 10.60 18.56 -25.44
N GLU A 135 11.00 19.83 -25.34
CA GLU A 135 10.39 20.79 -24.41
C GLU A 135 8.87 20.91 -24.62
N GLU A 136 8.41 20.87 -25.87
CA GLU A 136 6.99 20.92 -26.24
C GLU A 136 6.22 19.72 -25.65
N GLU A 137 6.80 18.52 -25.72
CA GLU A 137 6.22 17.31 -25.13
C GLU A 137 6.19 17.37 -23.60
N GLN A 138 7.23 17.92 -22.97
CA GLN A 138 7.28 18.11 -21.51
C GLN A 138 6.18 19.08 -21.04
N VAL A 139 6.02 20.20 -21.74
CA VAL A 139 4.99 21.22 -21.42
C VAL A 139 3.59 20.65 -21.58
N GLU A 140 3.32 19.92 -22.67
CA GLU A 140 2.00 19.31 -22.89
C GLU A 140 1.69 18.20 -21.86
N TYR A 141 2.69 17.40 -21.50
CA TYR A 141 2.55 16.38 -20.43
C TYR A 141 2.23 17.04 -19.08
N TRP A 142 2.97 18.08 -18.70
CA TRP A 142 2.70 18.85 -17.49
C TRP A 142 1.29 19.45 -17.50
N ARG A 143 0.88 20.10 -18.60
CA ARG A 143 -0.45 20.70 -18.73
C ARG A 143 -1.56 19.68 -18.46
N ARG A 144 -1.42 18.46 -19.00
CA ARG A 144 -2.37 17.36 -18.79
C ARG A 144 -2.39 16.89 -17.33
N MET A 145 -1.23 16.79 -16.69
CA MET A 145 -1.13 16.37 -15.29
C MET A 145 -1.68 17.42 -14.32
N HIS A 146 -1.38 18.70 -14.56
CA HIS A 146 -1.94 19.82 -13.79
C HIS A 146 -3.47 19.85 -13.85
N MET A 147 -4.07 19.76 -15.05
CA MET A 147 -5.54 19.72 -15.17
C MET A 147 -6.15 18.56 -14.38
N ARG A 148 -5.52 17.39 -14.38
CA ARG A 148 -5.97 16.25 -13.57
C ARG A 148 -5.86 16.55 -12.08
N MET A 149 -4.78 17.18 -11.63
CA MET A 149 -4.62 17.54 -10.22
C MET A 149 -5.69 18.52 -9.75
N ASP A 150 -6.10 19.48 -10.59
CA ASP A 150 -7.21 20.39 -10.28
C ASP A 150 -8.54 19.66 -10.17
N ASP A 151 -8.80 18.67 -11.04
CA ASP A 151 -10.07 17.93 -11.07
C ASP A 151 -10.24 16.91 -9.92
N VAL A 152 -9.18 16.17 -9.57
CA VAL A 152 -9.24 15.12 -8.53
C VAL A 152 -8.57 15.50 -7.20
N GLY A 153 -7.88 16.64 -7.15
CA GLY A 153 -7.09 17.07 -6.00
C GLY A 153 -5.84 16.20 -5.76
N PRO A 154 -4.87 16.67 -4.96
CA PRO A 154 -3.93 15.76 -4.33
C PRO A 154 -4.75 14.85 -3.41
N ILE A 155 -4.74 13.52 -3.60
CA ILE A 155 -5.46 12.57 -2.73
C ILE A 155 -4.56 12.15 -1.57
N PRO A 156 -4.56 12.79 -0.38
CA PRO A 156 -3.68 12.39 0.71
C PRO A 156 -3.87 10.90 1.01
N ARG A 157 -2.76 10.18 1.17
CA ARG A 157 -2.79 8.77 1.58
C ARG A 157 -2.13 8.69 2.96
N CYS A 158 -2.93 8.37 3.96
CA CYS A 158 -2.43 8.13 5.31
C CYS A 158 -1.91 6.68 5.39
N ILE A 159 -0.78 6.51 6.08
CA ILE A 159 -0.22 5.20 6.43
C ILE A 159 -0.43 5.00 7.93
N PHE A 160 -0.99 3.85 8.30
CA PHE A 160 -1.21 3.44 9.69
C PHE A 160 -0.46 2.14 9.99
#